data_AF-A0AAW0E691-F1
#
_entry.id   AF-A0AAW0E691-F1
#
_cell.length_a   1.000
_cell.length_b   1.000
_cell.length_c   1.000
_cell.angle_alpha   90.00
_cell.angle_beta   90.00
_cell.angle_gamma   90.00
#
_symmetry.space_group_name_H-M   'P 1'
#
loop_
_entity.id
_entity.type
_entity.pdbx_description
1 polymer ?
#
loop_
_entity_poly.entity_id
_entity_poly.type
_entity_poly.pdbx_seq_one_letter_code
_entity_poly.pdbx_strand_id
1 'polypeptide(L)'
;MSVLTNNIEYDEKHHLTGPFMPQTPLGASTPMRTRSPVSKTPPQPPVSPWLKWAVEPVSALKVLVIPIILYVNWELLSPVLTEHVFPRLNISKDGHISNPFAPFFLLSNPVESSSPDDQRYAKSYFDLLFIAYYIVFWSLVRQVITIDLCRPLARRFGIRKEHKLDRFGEQGYAVIYFAVMGAWGYRIMKQQPTYWYQTQHFWIGESLMITILTSRVDNKP
;
A
#
# COMPACT_ATOMS: atom_id res chain seq x y z
N MET A 1 60.52 -29.71 -15.81
CA MET A 1 59.27 -29.18 -15.24
C MET A 1 58.06 -29.97 -15.78
N SER A 2 57.91 -31.26 -15.46
CA SER A 2 56.77 -32.05 -16.00
C SER A 2 56.43 -33.31 -15.19
N VAL A 3 56.60 -33.28 -13.87
CA VAL A 3 56.36 -34.48 -13.02
C VAL A 3 55.36 -34.21 -11.88
N LEU A 4 54.96 -32.95 -11.64
CA LEU A 4 54.03 -32.60 -10.57
C LEU A 4 52.55 -32.50 -10.99
N THR A 5 52.24 -32.58 -12.29
CA THR A 5 50.86 -32.39 -12.78
C THR A 5 50.09 -33.70 -13.01
N ASN A 6 50.77 -34.84 -13.18
CA ASN A 6 50.10 -36.10 -13.54
C ASN A 6 49.37 -36.78 -12.37
N ASN A 7 49.68 -36.39 -11.13
CA ASN A 7 49.04 -36.95 -9.94
C ASN A 7 47.79 -36.17 -9.49
N ILE A 8 47.46 -35.07 -10.16
CA ILE A 8 46.29 -34.24 -9.84
C ILE A 8 45.04 -34.74 -10.56
N GLU A 9 45.22 -35.41 -11.71
CA GLU A 9 44.14 -35.91 -12.57
C GLU A 9 43.46 -37.19 -12.04
N TYR A 10 44.13 -37.91 -11.13
CA TYR A 10 43.65 -39.18 -10.56
C TYR A 10 43.30 -39.09 -9.06
N ASP A 11 43.29 -37.91 -8.46
CA ASP A 11 42.91 -37.73 -7.05
C ASP A 11 41.38 -37.65 -6.93
N GLU A 12 40.77 -38.67 -6.33
CA GLU A 12 39.32 -38.76 -6.05
C GLU A 12 38.79 -37.59 -5.20
N LYS A 13 39.66 -36.87 -4.50
CA LYS A 13 39.28 -35.68 -3.72
C LYS A 13 39.36 -34.39 -4.52
N HIS A 14 39.89 -34.42 -5.75
CA HIS A 14 40.05 -33.25 -6.59
C HIS A 14 38.79 -33.04 -7.44
N HIS A 15 38.04 -31.99 -7.08
CA HIS A 15 36.72 -31.60 -7.62
C HIS A 15 36.74 -31.07 -9.08
N LEU A 16 37.73 -31.45 -9.89
CA LEU A 16 37.89 -31.00 -11.27
C LEU A 16 37.30 -31.96 -12.32
N THR A 17 36.24 -32.68 -11.97
CA THR A 17 35.36 -33.27 -13.00
C THR A 17 34.64 -32.13 -13.72
N GLY A 18 34.97 -31.93 -15.00
CA GLY A 18 34.57 -30.79 -15.82
C GLY A 18 33.06 -30.48 -15.93
N PRO A 19 32.70 -29.34 -16.55
CA PRO A 19 31.36 -28.73 -16.51
C PRO A 19 30.21 -29.51 -17.18
N PHE A 20 30.45 -30.74 -17.65
CA PHE A 20 29.49 -31.52 -18.44
C PHE A 20 29.24 -32.94 -17.92
N MET A 21 29.81 -33.35 -16.78
CA MET A 21 29.40 -34.60 -16.16
C MET A 21 28.20 -34.40 -15.22
N PRO A 22 27.17 -35.27 -15.27
CA PRO A 22 26.13 -35.27 -14.27
C PRO A 22 26.75 -35.56 -12.90
N GLN A 23 26.67 -34.61 -11.96
CA GLN A 23 27.16 -34.71 -10.58
C GLN A 23 26.42 -35.77 -9.72
N THR A 24 25.64 -36.65 -10.35
CA THR A 24 24.87 -37.69 -9.68
C THR A 24 25.47 -39.05 -10.06
N PRO A 25 26.14 -39.75 -9.12
CA PRO A 25 26.57 -41.11 -9.36
C PRO A 25 25.33 -41.98 -9.66
N LEU A 26 25.30 -42.64 -10.82
CA LEU A 26 24.19 -43.47 -11.33
C LEU A 26 23.90 -44.73 -10.50
N GLY A 27 24.51 -44.89 -9.33
CA GLY A 27 24.30 -46.02 -8.41
C GLY A 27 24.30 -45.64 -6.94
N ALA A 28 24.33 -44.35 -6.58
CA ALA A 28 24.21 -43.96 -5.18
C ALA A 28 22.75 -44.09 -4.76
N SER A 29 22.47 -45.09 -3.91
CA SER A 29 21.26 -45.19 -3.11
C SER A 29 20.83 -43.80 -2.67
N THR A 30 19.74 -43.28 -3.25
CA THR A 30 19.22 -41.96 -2.91
C THR A 30 19.11 -41.91 -1.39
N PRO A 31 19.83 -41.01 -0.69
CA PRO A 31 19.76 -40.97 0.75
C PRO A 31 18.29 -40.80 1.11
N MET A 32 17.75 -41.78 1.84
CA MET A 32 16.37 -41.75 2.29
C MET A 32 16.18 -40.39 2.94
N ARG A 33 15.18 -39.61 2.47
CA ARG A 33 14.96 -38.24 2.94
C ARG A 33 14.69 -38.29 4.44
N THR A 34 15.74 -38.20 5.25
CA THR A 34 15.64 -38.10 6.70
C THR A 34 14.80 -36.86 6.93
N ARG A 35 13.61 -37.04 7.51
CA ARG A 35 12.77 -35.90 7.89
C ARG A 35 13.67 -34.98 8.72
N SER A 36 14.00 -33.81 8.17
CA SER A 36 14.73 -32.79 8.90
C SER A 36 14.03 -32.63 10.25
N PRO A 37 14.79 -32.52 11.36
CA PRO A 37 14.20 -32.40 12.68
C PRO A 37 13.12 -31.33 12.64
N VAL A 38 11.98 -31.59 13.31
CA VAL A 38 10.88 -30.63 13.42
C VAL A 38 11.49 -29.35 13.98
N SER A 39 11.74 -28.38 13.10
CA SER A 39 12.19 -27.05 13.49
C SER A 39 11.06 -26.48 14.31
N LYS A 40 11.23 -26.48 15.64
CA LYS A 40 10.34 -25.77 16.55
C LYS A 40 10.41 -24.32 16.08
N THR A 41 9.28 -23.81 15.59
CA THR A 41 9.17 -22.41 15.17
C THR A 41 9.63 -21.57 16.36
N PRO A 42 10.67 -20.72 16.21
CA PRO A 42 11.12 -19.90 17.31
C PRO A 42 9.95 -19.01 17.78
N PRO A 43 9.82 -18.76 19.09
CA PRO A 43 8.81 -17.84 19.59
C PRO A 43 9.02 -16.47 18.92
N GLN A 44 7.94 -15.94 18.35
CA GLN A 44 7.95 -14.59 17.77
C GLN A 44 8.31 -13.58 18.86
N PRO A 45 9.19 -12.60 18.61
CA PRO A 45 9.54 -11.58 19.59
C PRO A 45 8.28 -10.77 19.97
N PRO A 46 8.14 -10.36 21.25
CA PRO A 46 6.99 -9.59 21.68
C PRO A 46 6.94 -8.25 20.94
N VAL A 47 5.87 -8.02 20.17
CA VAL A 47 5.62 -6.74 19.51
C VAL A 47 5.24 -5.68 20.56
N SER A 48 5.81 -4.48 20.43
CA SER A 48 5.53 -3.39 21.36
C SER A 48 4.03 -3.02 21.30
N PRO A 49 3.38 -2.66 22.42
CA PRO A 49 1.96 -2.31 22.45
C PRO A 49 1.58 -1.21 21.45
N TRP A 50 2.50 -0.28 21.22
CA TRP A 50 2.36 0.84 20.28
C TRP A 50 2.43 0.44 18.80
N LEU A 51 3.02 -0.70 18.48
CA LEU A 51 3.14 -1.20 17.10
C LEU A 51 2.23 -2.40 16.82
N LYS A 52 1.47 -2.87 17.82
CA LYS A 52 0.54 -4.00 17.68
C LYS A 52 -0.48 -3.82 16.56
N TRP A 53 -0.93 -2.59 16.33
CA TRP A 53 -1.87 -2.27 15.24
C TRP A 53 -1.29 -2.61 13.85
N ALA A 54 0.04 -2.61 13.68
CA ALA A 54 0.66 -2.91 12.40
C ALA A 54 0.72 -4.42 12.08
N VAL A 55 0.42 -5.29 13.06
CA VAL A 55 0.44 -6.76 12.90
C VAL A 55 -0.92 -7.39 13.15
N GLU A 56 -1.70 -6.87 14.10
CA GLU A 56 -2.97 -7.43 14.53
C GLU A 56 -4.18 -6.61 14.03
N PRO A 57 -5.14 -7.22 13.32
CA PRO A 57 -6.24 -6.49 12.69
C PRO A 57 -7.21 -5.90 13.69
N VAL A 58 -7.46 -6.58 14.82
CA VAL A 58 -8.37 -6.10 15.88
C VAL A 58 -7.78 -4.88 16.58
N SER A 59 -6.46 -4.86 16.79
CA SER A 59 -5.75 -3.72 17.37
C SER A 59 -5.77 -2.52 16.42
N ALA A 60 -5.59 -2.75 15.11
CA ALA A 60 -5.76 -1.71 14.10
C ALA A 60 -7.18 -1.14 14.06
N LEU A 61 -8.20 -2.00 14.14
CA LEU A 61 -9.60 -1.60 14.15
C LEU A 61 -9.91 -0.69 15.35
N LYS A 62 -9.39 -1.03 16.54
CA LYS A 62 -9.52 -0.15 17.71
C LYS A 62 -8.94 1.23 17.46
N VAL A 63 -7.74 1.32 16.87
CA VAL A 63 -7.09 2.60 16.55
C VAL A 63 -7.91 3.40 15.54
N LEU A 64 -8.51 2.76 14.53
CA LEU A 64 -9.37 3.42 13.54
C LEU A 64 -10.70 3.92 14.13
N VAL A 65 -11.27 3.18 15.08
CA VAL A 65 -12.56 3.52 15.69
C VAL A 65 -12.44 4.74 16.63
N ILE A 66 -11.28 4.95 17.27
CA ILE A 66 -11.06 6.10 18.16
C ILE A 66 -11.40 7.45 17.51
N PRO A 67 -10.77 7.87 16.39
CA PRO A 67 -11.08 9.16 15.77
C PRO A 67 -12.53 9.25 15.28
N ILE A 68 -13.16 8.13 14.91
CA ILE A 68 -14.59 8.08 14.52
C ILE A 68 -15.47 8.40 15.73
N ILE A 69 -15.22 7.75 16.88
CA ILE A 69 -15.96 8.00 18.11
C ILE A 69 -15.75 9.46 18.54
N LEU A 70 -14.52 9.97 18.50
CA LEU A 70 -14.22 11.35 18.86
C LEU A 70 -14.94 12.34 17.92
N TYR A 71 -14.97 12.06 16.62
CA TYR A 71 -15.71 12.84 15.64
C TYR A 71 -17.21 12.88 15.96
N VAL A 72 -17.85 11.72 16.15
CA VAL A 72 -19.28 11.64 16.47
C VAL A 72 -19.60 12.27 17.83
N ASN A 73 -18.75 12.04 18.83
CA ASN A 73 -18.89 12.63 20.15
C ASN A 73 -18.81 14.17 20.08
N TRP A 74 -17.92 14.71 19.23
CA TRP A 74 -17.83 16.15 19.01
C TRP A 74 -19.08 16.70 18.33
N GLU A 75 -19.62 16.03 17.31
CA GLU A 75 -20.88 16.43 16.68
C GLU A 75 -22.02 16.53 17.70
N LEU A 76 -22.13 15.54 18.60
CA LEU A 76 -23.13 15.53 19.67
C LEU A 76 -22.89 16.58 20.76
N LEU A 77 -21.63 16.86 21.09
CA LEU A 77 -21.25 17.80 22.15
C LEU A 77 -21.29 19.26 21.69
N SER A 78 -21.04 19.52 20.40
CA SER A 78 -20.99 20.86 19.82
C SER A 78 -22.24 21.71 20.07
N PRO A 79 -23.50 21.23 19.91
CA PRO A 79 -24.68 22.04 20.21
C PRO A 79 -24.79 22.35 21.71
N VAL A 80 -24.51 21.36 22.57
CA VAL A 80 -24.59 21.50 24.03
C VAL A 80 -23.60 22.54 24.54
N LEU A 81 -22.36 22.50 24.05
CA LEU A 81 -21.35 23.50 24.41
C LEU A 81 -21.78 24.90 23.95
N THR A 82 -22.26 25.01 22.69
CA THR A 82 -22.76 26.24 22.04
C THR A 82 -23.87 26.92 22.83
N GLU A 83 -24.76 26.15 23.43
CA GLU A 83 -25.90 26.65 24.19
C GLU A 83 -25.57 26.94 25.66
N HIS A 84 -24.82 26.07 26.34
CA HIS A 84 -24.70 26.11 27.81
C HIS A 84 -23.36 26.63 28.34
N VAL A 85 -22.29 26.49 27.56
CA VAL A 85 -20.90 26.70 28.03
C VAL A 85 -20.30 27.98 27.47
N PHE A 86 -20.39 28.24 26.15
CA PHE A 86 -19.80 29.45 25.56
C PHE A 86 -20.40 30.77 26.06
N PRO A 87 -21.72 30.90 26.33
CA PRO A 87 -22.28 32.12 26.92
C PRO A 87 -21.74 32.40 28.33
N ARG A 88 -21.40 31.36 29.10
CA ARG A 88 -20.80 31.50 30.44
C ARG A 88 -19.32 31.88 30.39
N LEU A 89 -18.66 31.68 29.26
CA LEU A 89 -17.23 31.96 29.05
C LEU A 89 -16.98 33.24 28.24
N ASN A 90 -18.03 34.01 27.88
CA ASN A 90 -17.94 35.19 27.01
C ASN A 90 -17.20 34.93 25.67
N ILE A 91 -17.36 33.72 25.10
CA ILE A 91 -16.79 33.38 23.78
C ILE A 91 -17.87 33.63 22.72
N SER A 92 -17.59 34.51 21.75
CA SER A 92 -18.54 34.91 20.70
C SER A 92 -19.02 33.73 19.83
N LYS A 93 -20.29 33.80 19.42
CA LYS A 93 -21.08 32.71 18.81
C LYS A 93 -21.04 32.76 17.28
N ASP A 94 -19.92 33.21 16.72
CA ASP A 94 -19.90 33.73 15.35
C ASP A 94 -19.22 32.77 14.36
N GLY A 95 -18.51 31.76 14.88
CA GLY A 95 -17.88 30.73 14.07
C GLY A 95 -18.60 29.39 14.23
N HIS A 96 -19.12 28.85 13.13
CA HIS A 96 -19.50 27.44 13.07
C HIS A 96 -18.27 26.62 13.48
N ILE A 97 -18.32 25.97 14.65
CA ILE A 97 -17.16 25.26 15.18
C ILE A 97 -17.00 23.97 14.38
N SER A 98 -16.16 24.03 13.34
CA SER A 98 -15.81 22.85 12.55
C SER A 98 -15.21 21.78 13.44
N ASN A 99 -15.59 20.53 13.19
CA ASN A 99 -15.15 19.40 13.97
C ASN A 99 -13.60 19.26 13.91
N PRO A 100 -12.88 19.31 15.04
CA PRO A 100 -11.42 19.22 15.05
C PRO A 100 -10.91 17.85 14.58
N PHE A 101 -11.79 16.85 14.52
CA PHE A 101 -11.48 15.51 13.99
C PHE A 101 -11.86 15.34 12.51
N ALA A 102 -12.51 16.33 11.89
CA ALA A 102 -12.79 16.29 10.45
C ALA A 102 -11.53 16.11 9.57
N PRO A 103 -10.36 16.70 9.89
CA PRO A 103 -9.17 16.54 9.06
C PRO A 103 -8.58 15.11 9.03
N PHE A 104 -9.06 14.19 9.87
CA PHE A 104 -8.71 12.76 9.73
C PHE A 104 -9.40 12.11 8.52
N PHE A 105 -10.57 12.61 8.12
CA PHE A 105 -11.42 12.01 7.11
C PHE A 105 -11.57 12.85 5.84
N LEU A 106 -11.47 14.17 5.97
CA LEU A 106 -11.69 15.14 4.89
C LEU A 106 -10.40 15.90 4.62
N LEU A 107 -10.17 16.24 3.34
CA LEU A 107 -9.09 17.14 2.97
C LEU A 107 -9.35 18.53 3.57
N SER A 108 -8.31 19.07 4.18
CA SER A 108 -8.36 20.41 4.78
C SER A 108 -7.93 21.47 3.77
N ASN A 109 -8.43 22.70 3.91
CA ASN A 109 -8.16 23.86 3.03
C ASN A 109 -8.70 23.77 1.58
N PRO A 110 -10.04 23.86 1.40
CA PRO A 110 -10.59 24.15 0.08
C PRO A 110 -10.12 25.54 -0.41
N VAL A 111 -9.74 25.63 -1.68
CA VAL A 111 -9.37 26.90 -2.32
C VAL A 111 -10.65 27.67 -2.66
N GLU A 112 -10.87 28.82 -2.02
CA GLU A 112 -12.07 29.65 -2.16
C GLU A 112 -12.32 30.13 -3.60
N SER A 113 -11.28 30.19 -4.43
CA SER A 113 -11.37 30.62 -5.84
C SER A 113 -11.74 29.51 -6.82
N SER A 114 -11.98 28.28 -6.35
CA SER A 114 -12.33 27.14 -7.21
C SER A 114 -13.84 27.01 -7.44
N SER A 115 -14.22 26.64 -8.67
CA SER A 115 -15.63 26.40 -9.02
C SER A 115 -16.17 25.20 -8.24
N PRO A 116 -17.45 25.18 -7.84
CA PRO A 116 -18.06 24.03 -7.15
C PRO A 116 -17.94 22.70 -7.92
N ASP A 117 -17.75 22.76 -9.24
CA ASP A 117 -17.59 21.59 -10.12
C ASP A 117 -16.12 21.09 -10.22
N ASP A 118 -15.14 21.94 -9.86
CA ASP A 118 -13.70 21.60 -9.83
C ASP A 118 -13.08 22.10 -8.52
N GLN A 119 -13.54 21.53 -7.39
CA GLN A 119 -13.06 21.90 -6.06
C GLN A 119 -11.58 21.54 -5.90
N ARG A 120 -10.76 22.57 -5.69
CA ARG A 120 -9.32 22.40 -5.46
C ARG A 120 -9.01 22.53 -3.98
N TYR A 121 -7.96 21.83 -3.55
CA TYR A 121 -7.49 21.84 -2.17
C TYR A 121 -6.03 22.30 -2.13
N ALA A 122 -5.72 23.21 -1.22
CA ALA A 122 -4.36 23.66 -0.96
C ALA A 122 -3.69 22.73 0.05
N LYS A 123 -2.36 22.68 0.02
CA LYS A 123 -1.58 21.88 0.97
C LYS A 123 -1.83 22.34 2.40
N SER A 124 -2.02 21.39 3.31
CA SER A 124 -2.22 21.65 4.73
C SER A 124 -1.35 20.76 5.61
N TYR A 125 -0.97 21.24 6.80
CA TYR A 125 -0.31 20.38 7.79
C TYR A 125 -1.27 19.31 8.34
N PHE A 126 -2.58 19.57 8.30
CA PHE A 126 -3.59 18.60 8.72
C PHE A 126 -3.73 17.42 7.73
N ASP A 127 -3.19 17.53 6.51
CA ASP A 127 -3.12 16.40 5.56
C ASP A 127 -2.28 15.25 6.12
N LEU A 128 -1.34 15.53 7.04
CA LEU A 128 -0.57 14.50 7.72
C LEU A 128 -1.45 13.60 8.61
N LEU A 129 -2.49 14.17 9.24
CA LEU A 129 -3.44 13.41 10.06
C LEU A 129 -4.31 12.51 9.19
N PHE A 130 -4.79 13.03 8.06
CA PHE A 130 -5.46 12.26 7.03
C PHE A 130 -4.60 11.08 6.56
N ILE A 131 -3.36 11.35 6.16
CA ILE A 131 -2.43 10.29 5.71
C ILE A 131 -2.17 9.28 6.83
N ALA A 132 -1.93 9.72 8.06
CA ALA A 132 -1.70 8.84 9.21
C ALA A 132 -2.88 7.90 9.46
N TYR A 133 -4.11 8.41 9.37
CA TYR A 133 -5.32 7.60 9.48
C TYR A 133 -5.40 6.54 8.38
N TYR A 134 -5.16 6.94 7.12
CA TYR A 134 -5.20 6.02 5.99
C TYR A 134 -4.06 5.00 6.02
N ILE A 135 -2.91 5.30 6.62
CA ILE A 135 -1.83 4.31 6.84
C ILE A 135 -2.34 3.16 7.72
N VAL A 136 -3.04 3.48 8.83
CA VAL A 136 -3.62 2.47 9.72
C VAL A 136 -4.72 1.69 8.98
N PHE A 137 -5.57 2.38 8.22
CA PHE A 137 -6.63 1.76 7.43
C PHE A 137 -6.08 0.76 6.41
N TRP A 138 -5.10 1.16 5.60
CA TRP A 138 -4.49 0.28 4.61
C TRP A 138 -3.68 -0.87 5.25
N SER A 139 -3.13 -0.66 6.45
CA SER A 139 -2.51 -1.73 7.24
C SER A 139 -3.54 -2.79 7.64
N LEU A 140 -4.72 -2.38 8.12
CA LEU A 140 -5.83 -3.29 8.43
C LEU A 140 -6.29 -4.05 7.18
N VAL A 141 -6.52 -3.35 6.07
CA VAL A 141 -6.96 -3.98 4.81
C VAL A 141 -5.97 -5.04 4.36
N ARG A 142 -4.66 -4.75 4.42
CA ARG A 142 -3.62 -5.74 4.11
C ARG A 142 -3.72 -6.96 5.01
N GLN A 143 -3.84 -6.77 6.33
CA GLN A 143 -3.91 -7.88 7.28
C GLN A 143 -5.16 -8.73 7.07
N VAL A 144 -6.32 -8.11 6.83
CA VAL A 144 -7.57 -8.81 6.53
C VAL A 144 -7.44 -9.63 5.24
N ILE A 145 -6.87 -9.07 4.18
CA ILE A 145 -6.61 -9.83 2.94
C ILE A 145 -5.68 -11.02 3.21
N THR A 146 -4.56 -10.80 3.89
CA THR A 146 -3.57 -11.85 4.14
C THR A 146 -4.14 -12.96 5.03
N ILE A 147 -4.78 -12.60 6.15
CA ILE A 147 -5.22 -13.54 7.19
C ILE A 147 -6.58 -14.16 6.86
N ASP A 148 -7.57 -13.34 6.49
CA ASP A 148 -8.96 -13.80 6.35
C ASP A 148 -9.28 -14.28 4.93
N LEU A 149 -8.52 -13.85 3.91
CA LEU A 149 -8.71 -14.31 2.55
C LEU A 149 -7.63 -15.31 2.12
N CYS A 150 -6.35 -14.96 2.23
CA CYS A 150 -5.27 -15.80 1.68
C CYS A 150 -4.97 -17.04 2.52
N ARG A 151 -4.91 -16.95 3.86
CA ARG A 151 -4.65 -18.14 4.71
C ARG A 151 -5.72 -19.24 4.59
N PRO A 152 -7.04 -18.97 4.63
CA PRO A 152 -8.03 -20.04 4.44
C PRO A 152 -7.99 -20.61 3.03
N LEU A 153 -7.74 -19.78 2.02
CA LEU A 153 -7.58 -20.24 0.65
C LEU A 153 -6.38 -21.19 0.52
N ALA A 154 -5.23 -20.84 1.11
CA ALA A 154 -4.04 -21.68 1.13
C ALA A 154 -4.26 -23.01 1.88
N ARG A 155 -5.04 -22.99 2.98
CA ARG A 155 -5.43 -24.22 3.69
C ARG A 155 -6.36 -25.10 2.84
N ARG A 156 -7.28 -24.51 2.08
CA ARG A 156 -8.11 -25.25 1.11
C ARG A 156 -7.26 -25.90 0.01
N PHE A 157 -6.17 -25.26 -0.40
CA PHE A 157 -5.17 -25.84 -1.31
C PHE A 157 -4.19 -26.85 -0.65
N GLY A 158 -4.42 -27.23 0.61
CA GLY A 158 -3.65 -28.27 1.30
C GLY A 158 -2.31 -27.81 1.91
N ILE A 159 -2.03 -26.50 1.96
CA ILE A 159 -0.83 -25.96 2.61
C ILE A 159 -1.04 -25.98 4.12
N ARG A 160 -0.28 -26.82 4.82
CA ARG A 160 -0.37 -26.99 6.29
C ARG A 160 0.73 -26.32 7.10
N LYS A 161 1.82 -25.87 6.45
CA LYS A 161 2.98 -25.28 7.14
C LYS A 161 2.82 -23.77 7.27
N GLU A 162 2.93 -23.23 8.48
CA GLU A 162 2.71 -21.80 8.78
C GLU A 162 3.61 -20.88 7.94
N HIS A 163 4.92 -21.14 7.85
CA HIS A 163 5.83 -20.34 7.02
C HIS A 163 5.46 -20.31 5.53
N LYS A 164 4.80 -21.36 5.02
CA LYS A 164 4.32 -21.39 3.63
C LYS A 164 3.02 -20.63 3.48
N LEU A 165 2.17 -20.64 4.51
CA LEU A 165 0.94 -19.85 4.56
C LEU A 165 1.25 -18.35 4.56
N ASP A 166 2.25 -17.92 5.35
CA ASP A 166 2.67 -16.51 5.39
C ASP A 166 3.18 -16.04 4.04
N ARG A 167 4.09 -16.82 3.42
CA ARG A 167 4.63 -16.48 2.09
C ARG A 167 3.55 -16.48 1.01
N PHE A 168 2.60 -17.41 1.06
CA PHE A 168 1.46 -17.42 0.15
C PHE A 168 0.56 -16.19 0.36
N GLY A 169 0.34 -15.80 1.62
CA GLY A 169 -0.44 -14.61 1.98
C GLY A 169 0.18 -13.32 1.44
N GLU A 170 1.48 -13.14 1.60
CA GLU A 170 2.23 -12.00 1.06
C GLU A 170 2.11 -11.90 -0.46
N GLN A 171 2.28 -13.03 -1.15
CA GLN A 171 2.15 -13.08 -2.60
C GLN A 171 0.70 -12.87 -3.06
N GLY A 172 -0.26 -13.47 -2.36
CA GLY A 172 -1.68 -13.31 -2.64
C GLY A 172 -2.14 -11.86 -2.51
N TYR A 173 -1.69 -11.16 -1.46
CA TYR A 173 -1.92 -9.73 -1.32
C TYR A 173 -1.37 -8.93 -2.50
N ALA A 174 -0.15 -9.22 -2.96
CA ALA A 174 0.44 -8.52 -4.10
C ALA A 174 -0.40 -8.71 -5.38
N VAL A 175 -0.84 -9.93 -5.66
CA VAL A 175 -1.70 -10.23 -6.83
C VAL A 175 -3.02 -9.46 -6.76
N ILE A 176 -3.70 -9.48 -5.61
CA ILE A 176 -4.95 -8.76 -5.41
C ILE A 176 -4.74 -7.25 -5.59
N TYR A 177 -3.67 -6.72 -4.99
CA TYR A 177 -3.31 -5.31 -5.09
C TYR A 177 -3.10 -4.89 -6.54
N PHE A 178 -2.27 -5.62 -7.29
CA PHE A 178 -2.00 -5.30 -8.69
C PHE A 178 -3.24 -5.49 -9.59
N ALA A 179 -4.10 -6.46 -9.31
CA ALA A 179 -5.33 -6.65 -10.04
C ALA A 179 -6.30 -5.47 -9.85
N VAL A 180 -6.52 -5.03 -8.61
CA VAL A 180 -7.40 -3.90 -8.29
C VAL A 180 -6.82 -2.60 -8.82
N MET A 181 -5.56 -2.31 -8.55
CA MET A 181 -4.90 -1.08 -9.01
C MET A 181 -4.75 -1.04 -10.53
N GLY A 182 -4.49 -2.19 -11.17
CA GLY A 182 -4.44 -2.31 -12.63
C GLY A 182 -5.82 -2.05 -13.27
N ALA A 183 -6.88 -2.66 -12.74
CA ALA A 183 -8.24 -2.42 -13.22
C ALA A 183 -8.68 -0.97 -13.02
N TRP A 184 -8.34 -0.37 -11.87
CA TRP A 184 -8.62 1.03 -11.58
C TRP A 184 -7.84 1.98 -12.49
N GLY A 185 -6.53 1.75 -12.66
CA GLY A 185 -5.69 2.51 -13.58
C GLY A 185 -6.22 2.43 -15.01
N TYR A 186 -6.61 1.24 -15.46
CA TYR A 186 -7.24 1.05 -16.77
C TYR A 186 -8.55 1.84 -16.91
N ARG A 187 -9.39 1.90 -15.87
CA ARG A 187 -10.61 2.72 -15.86
C ARG A 187 -10.29 4.21 -16.01
N ILE A 188 -9.30 4.72 -15.27
CA ILE A 188 -8.88 6.12 -15.37
C ILE A 188 -8.36 6.41 -16.77
N MET A 189 -7.51 5.54 -17.31
CA MET A 189 -6.97 5.71 -18.66
C MET A 189 -8.08 5.85 -19.71
N LYS A 190 -9.18 5.10 -19.60
CA LYS A 190 -10.34 5.22 -20.50
C LYS A 190 -11.03 6.58 -20.47
N GLN A 191 -10.93 7.29 -19.35
CA GLN A 191 -11.57 8.60 -19.18
C GLN A 191 -10.72 9.74 -19.74
N GLN A 192 -9.45 9.49 -20.05
CA GLN A 192 -8.56 10.49 -20.61
C GLN A 192 -8.66 10.51 -22.14
N PRO A 193 -8.61 11.69 -22.78
CA PRO A 193 -8.61 11.81 -24.24
C PRO A 193 -7.37 11.17 -24.88
N THR A 194 -6.31 10.92 -24.11
CA THR A 194 -5.09 10.24 -24.55
C THR A 194 -5.19 8.70 -24.53
N TYR A 195 -6.37 8.14 -24.24
CA TYR A 195 -6.56 6.70 -24.17
C TYR A 195 -6.06 6.00 -25.44
N TRP A 196 -5.39 4.86 -25.28
CA TRP A 196 -4.86 4.05 -26.38
C TRP A 196 -3.78 4.74 -27.24
N TYR A 197 -2.86 5.45 -26.57
CA TYR A 197 -1.73 6.13 -27.22
C TYR A 197 -2.15 7.15 -28.28
N GLN A 198 -3.30 7.82 -28.10
CA GLN A 198 -3.72 8.93 -28.94
C GLN A 198 -2.86 10.17 -28.63
N THR A 199 -1.62 10.18 -29.14
CA THR A 199 -0.63 11.24 -28.94
C THR A 199 -1.05 12.56 -29.56
N GLN A 200 -2.03 12.57 -30.47
CA GLN A 200 -2.61 13.78 -31.05
C GLN A 200 -3.08 14.77 -29.97
N HIS A 201 -3.61 14.29 -28.84
CA HIS A 201 -4.11 15.13 -27.76
C HIS A 201 -3.03 15.85 -26.94
N PHE A 202 -1.75 15.50 -27.11
CA PHE A 202 -0.66 16.26 -26.50
C PHE A 202 -0.45 17.63 -27.16
N TRP A 203 -0.64 17.70 -28.49
CA TRP A 203 -0.25 18.87 -29.30
C TRP A 203 -1.45 19.73 -29.72
N ILE A 204 -2.69 19.22 -29.61
CA ILE A 204 -3.90 19.96 -29.99
C ILE A 204 -4.04 21.27 -29.19
N GLY A 205 -3.62 21.30 -27.92
CA GLY A 205 -3.62 22.53 -27.11
C GLY A 205 -2.58 23.57 -27.56
N GLU A 206 -1.38 23.12 -27.96
CA GLU A 206 -0.31 24.01 -28.42
C GLU A 206 -0.59 24.58 -29.81
N SER A 207 -1.09 23.75 -30.72
CA SER A 207 -1.48 24.16 -32.06
C SER A 207 -2.60 25.20 -32.03
N LEU A 208 -3.63 25.02 -31.18
CA LEU A 208 -4.73 25.97 -31.08
C LEU A 208 -4.27 27.32 -30.49
N MET A 209 -3.37 27.31 -29.50
CA MET A 209 -2.77 28.52 -28.94
C MET A 209 -1.91 29.27 -29.95
N ILE A 210 -1.09 28.56 -30.74
CA ILE A 210 -0.28 29.19 -31.80
C ILE A 210 -1.19 29.83 -32.85
N THR A 211 -2.26 29.15 -33.29
CA THR A 211 -3.23 29.70 -34.26
C THR A 211 -4.00 30.92 -33.71
N ILE A 212 -4.38 30.92 -32.43
CA ILE A 212 -5.03 32.08 -31.79
C ILE A 212 -4.04 33.24 -31.64
N LEU A 213 -2.77 32.96 -31.33
CA LEU A 213 -1.73 33.97 -31.20
C LEU A 213 -1.34 34.57 -32.56
N THR A 214 -1.22 33.77 -33.62
CA THR A 214 -0.94 34.27 -34.98
C THR A 214 -2.11 35.09 -35.53
N SER A 215 -3.35 34.62 -35.40
CA SER A 215 -4.53 35.39 -35.80
C SER A 215 -4.74 36.68 -35.01
N ARG A 216 -4.24 36.79 -33.76
CA ARG A 216 -4.20 38.05 -33.00
C ARG A 216 -3.10 39.00 -33.45
N VAL A 217 -1.98 38.49 -33.98
CA VAL A 217 -0.89 39.31 -34.52
C VAL A 217 -1.29 39.93 -35.86
N ASP A 218 -2.01 39.20 -36.70
CA ASP A 218 -2.47 39.66 -38.01
C ASP A 218 -3.67 40.65 -37.95
N ASN A 219 -4.31 40.79 -36.79
CA ASN A 219 -5.47 41.68 -36.56
C ASN A 219 -5.11 42.95 -35.76
N LYS A 220 -3.82 43.30 -35.65
CA LYS A 220 -3.41 44.61 -35.16
C LYS A 220 -3.44 45.61 -36.33
N PRO A 221 -4.17 46.75 -36.23
CA PRO A 221 -4.16 47.79 -37.26
C PRO A 221 -2.78 48.44 -37.42
#